data_AF-A0A098SB90-F1
#
_entry.id   AF-A0A098SB90-F1
#
_cell.length_a   1.000
_cell.length_b   1.000
_cell.length_c   1.000
_cell.angle_alpha   90.00
_cell.angle_beta   90.00
_cell.angle_gamma   90.00
#
_symmetry.space_group_name_H-M   'P 1'
#
loop_
_entity.id
_entity.type
_entity.pdbx_description
1 polymer ?
#
loop_
_entity_poly.entity_id
_entity_poly.type
_entity_poly.pdbx_seq_one_letter_code
_entity_poly.pdbx_strand_id
1 'polypeptide(L)'
;MKATLTIFALLALPFLAVAQDKADLAQCIQATLEYPEIAEVLEAEWTNQEKVYLRHSAITMTNPPHFTRLFKQLQDTDLGGIDFEVHLIQPGEEGFMPSEARDHGIIDISGAFRGDRMSITLFAWFPNNPRQKLSKAYVLERYEDGWKVVD
;
A
#
# COMPACT_ATOMS: atom_id res chain seq x y z
N MET A 1 -39.48 -45.94 10.83
CA MET A 1 -38.52 -45.10 11.59
C MET A 1 -37.12 -45.35 11.04
N LYS A 2 -36.49 -44.35 10.43
CA LYS A 2 -35.07 -44.37 10.05
C LYS A 2 -34.42 -43.14 10.67
N ALA A 3 -33.48 -43.38 11.57
CA ALA A 3 -32.69 -42.35 12.22
C ALA A 3 -31.44 -42.03 11.39
N THR A 4 -30.93 -40.81 11.60
CA THR A 4 -29.53 -40.38 11.44
C THR A 4 -28.98 -40.31 10.01
N LEU A 5 -28.67 -39.09 9.52
CA LEU A 5 -27.38 -38.45 9.78
C LEU A 5 -27.41 -37.01 9.26
N THR A 6 -27.47 -36.04 10.19
CA THR A 6 -27.04 -34.67 9.94
C THR A 6 -25.52 -34.70 9.81
N ILE A 7 -25.00 -34.60 8.58
CA ILE A 7 -23.56 -34.39 8.38
C ILE A 7 -23.32 -32.89 8.46
N PHE A 8 -22.90 -32.45 9.64
CA PHE A 8 -22.09 -31.24 9.83
C PHE A 8 -20.81 -31.43 9.01
N ALA A 9 -20.72 -30.82 7.82
CA ALA A 9 -19.45 -30.58 7.16
C ALA A 9 -18.89 -29.24 7.65
N LEU A 10 -18.49 -29.21 8.92
CA LEU A 10 -17.54 -28.22 9.42
C LEU A 10 -16.13 -28.73 9.12
N LEU A 11 -15.23 -27.81 8.78
CA LEU A 11 -13.77 -27.98 8.74
C LEU A 11 -13.18 -28.64 7.47
N ALA A 12 -13.26 -27.89 6.37
CA ALA A 12 -12.10 -27.72 5.50
C ALA A 12 -12.17 -26.32 4.89
N LEU A 13 -11.79 -25.29 5.66
CA LEU A 13 -11.14 -24.13 5.05
C LEU A 13 -9.68 -24.59 4.86
N PRO A 14 -9.28 -25.13 3.70
CA PRO A 14 -7.87 -25.12 3.42
C PRO A 14 -7.48 -23.64 3.42
N PHE A 15 -6.47 -23.30 4.21
CA PHE A 15 -5.66 -22.12 3.99
C PHE A 15 -5.10 -22.22 2.56
N LEU A 16 -5.94 -21.91 1.57
CA LEU A 16 -5.46 -21.50 0.27
C LEU A 16 -4.68 -20.25 0.62
N ALA A 17 -3.35 -20.32 0.55
CA ALA A 17 -2.53 -19.14 0.48
C ALA A 17 -3.04 -18.37 -0.73
N VAL A 18 -3.98 -17.46 -0.49
CA VAL A 18 -4.57 -16.62 -1.53
C VAL A 18 -3.39 -15.86 -2.11
N ALA A 19 -3.14 -16.06 -3.40
CA ALA A 19 -2.11 -15.30 -4.09
C ALA A 19 -2.50 -13.82 -3.95
N GLN A 20 -1.62 -13.02 -3.35
CA GLN A 20 -1.94 -11.62 -3.11
C GLN A 20 -2.11 -10.91 -4.45
N ASP A 21 -3.12 -10.07 -4.53
CA ASP A 21 -3.48 -9.36 -5.75
C ASP A 21 -3.36 -7.84 -5.60
N LYS A 22 -3.85 -7.12 -6.61
CA LYS A 22 -3.84 -5.66 -6.63
C LYS A 22 -4.68 -5.07 -5.49
N ALA A 23 -5.83 -5.69 -5.18
CA ALA A 23 -6.71 -5.22 -4.12
C ALA A 23 -6.07 -5.40 -2.75
N ASP A 24 -5.35 -6.52 -2.53
CA ASP A 24 -4.56 -6.71 -1.30
C ASP A 24 -3.52 -5.59 -1.14
N LEU A 25 -2.81 -5.23 -2.21
CA LEU A 25 -1.84 -4.12 -2.17
C LEU A 25 -2.53 -2.79 -1.85
N ALA A 26 -3.63 -2.47 -2.53
CA ALA A 26 -4.38 -1.24 -2.31
C ALA A 26 -4.85 -1.12 -0.85
N GLN A 27 -5.41 -2.20 -0.29
CA GLN A 27 -5.82 -2.26 1.12
C GLN A 27 -4.63 -2.08 2.07
N CYS A 28 -3.46 -2.67 1.78
CA CYS A 28 -2.27 -2.49 2.62
C CYS A 28 -1.79 -1.03 2.62
N ILE A 29 -1.80 -0.38 1.46
CA ILE A 29 -1.41 1.02 1.34
C ILE A 29 -2.40 1.88 2.11
N GLN A 30 -3.71 1.69 1.90
CA GLN A 30 -4.76 2.42 2.60
C GLN A 30 -4.64 2.25 4.13
N ALA A 31 -4.54 1.01 4.62
CA ALA A 31 -4.37 0.75 6.05
C ALA A 31 -3.12 1.40 6.65
N THR A 32 -2.05 1.55 5.85
CA THR A 32 -0.83 2.25 6.27
C THR A 32 -1.04 3.77 6.35
N LEU A 33 -1.74 4.36 5.37
CA LEU A 33 -2.01 5.81 5.35
C LEU A 33 -3.05 6.22 6.40
N GLU A 34 -3.98 5.34 6.73
CA GLU A 34 -4.99 5.53 7.77
C GLU A 34 -4.47 5.20 9.18
N TYR A 35 -3.24 4.68 9.30
CA TYR A 35 -2.65 4.38 10.61
C TYR A 35 -2.51 5.69 11.41
N PRO A 36 -2.91 5.77 12.70
CA PRO A 36 -3.07 7.04 13.40
C PRO A 36 -1.86 7.97 13.34
N GLU A 37 -0.65 7.45 13.55
CA GLU A 37 0.58 8.24 13.47
C GLU A 37 0.80 8.85 12.07
N ILE A 38 0.44 8.12 11.01
CA ILE A 38 0.56 8.60 9.64
C ILE A 38 -0.56 9.57 9.33
N ALA A 39 -1.81 9.17 9.59
CA ALA A 39 -3.00 9.96 9.32
C ALA A 39 -2.91 11.36 9.96
N GLU A 40 -2.43 11.48 11.20
CA GLU A 40 -2.22 12.77 11.87
C GLU A 40 -1.21 13.65 11.14
N VAL A 41 -0.09 13.07 10.68
CA VAL A 41 0.92 13.81 9.91
C VAL A 41 0.36 14.22 8.55
N LEU A 42 -0.39 13.33 7.88
CA LEU A 42 -1.01 13.64 6.60
C LEU A 42 -2.06 14.74 6.76
N GLU A 43 -2.93 14.66 7.76
CA GLU A 43 -3.94 15.69 8.01
C GLU A 43 -3.32 17.06 8.27
N ALA A 44 -2.22 17.12 9.06
CA ALA A 44 -1.54 18.36 9.38
C ALA A 44 -0.78 18.97 8.18
N GLU A 45 -0.18 18.14 7.33
CA GLU A 45 0.72 18.59 6.26
C GLU A 45 0.06 18.62 4.87
N TRP A 46 -1.07 17.92 4.69
CA TRP A 46 -1.84 17.80 3.43
C TRP A 46 -3.25 18.38 3.45
N THR A 47 -3.63 19.18 4.45
CA THR A 47 -4.98 19.75 4.56
C THR A 47 -5.47 20.52 3.32
N ASN A 48 -4.57 20.94 2.42
CA ASN A 48 -4.89 21.66 1.19
C ASN A 48 -4.37 20.98 -0.09
N GLN A 49 -3.95 19.70 -0.03
CA GLN A 49 -3.48 19.00 -1.22
C GLN A 49 -4.64 18.31 -1.93
N GLU A 50 -4.85 18.68 -3.19
CA GLU A 50 -5.84 18.04 -4.05
C GLU A 50 -5.34 16.70 -4.60
N LYS A 51 -4.02 16.41 -4.53
CA LYS A 51 -3.40 15.26 -5.18
C LYS A 51 -2.13 14.76 -4.49
N VAL A 52 -1.94 13.45 -4.46
CA VAL A 52 -0.74 12.77 -3.95
C VAL A 52 -0.03 11.99 -5.05
N TYR A 53 1.29 12.14 -5.14
CA TYR A 53 2.14 11.38 -6.05
C TYR A 53 2.66 10.14 -5.32
N LEU A 54 2.08 8.98 -5.62
CA LEU A 54 2.51 7.69 -5.07
C LEU A 54 3.56 7.07 -5.99
N ARG A 55 4.77 6.90 -5.49
CA ARG A 55 5.95 6.54 -6.27
C ARG A 55 6.54 5.21 -5.84
N HIS A 56 7.00 4.42 -6.80
CA HIS A 56 7.81 3.23 -6.55
C HIS A 56 8.90 3.09 -7.61
N SER A 57 10.06 2.54 -7.24
CA SER A 57 11.13 2.28 -8.20
C SER A 57 10.71 1.20 -9.21
N ALA A 58 10.83 1.54 -10.49
CA ALA A 58 10.65 0.63 -11.60
C ALA A 58 11.86 -0.30 -11.68
N ILE A 59 11.79 -1.42 -10.97
CA ILE A 59 12.81 -2.46 -11.11
C ILE A 59 12.75 -3.00 -12.55
N THR A 60 13.84 -2.83 -13.31
CA THR A 60 13.95 -3.14 -14.76
C THR A 60 14.19 -4.63 -15.06
N MET A 61 14.00 -5.50 -14.07
CA MET A 61 14.15 -6.94 -14.23
C MET A 61 13.02 -7.54 -15.08
N THR A 62 13.34 -8.56 -15.88
CA THR A 62 12.36 -9.30 -16.70
C THR A 62 11.22 -9.89 -15.85
N ASN A 63 11.52 -10.31 -14.62
CA ASN A 63 10.54 -10.70 -13.60
C ASN A 63 10.72 -9.80 -12.37
N PRO A 64 10.01 -8.65 -12.31
CA PRO A 64 10.15 -7.75 -11.17
C PRO A 64 9.54 -8.37 -9.91
N PRO A 65 9.97 -7.92 -8.71
CA PRO A 65 9.39 -8.35 -7.45
C PRO A 65 7.88 -8.25 -7.41
N HIS A 66 7.23 -9.11 -6.62
CA HIS A 66 5.77 -9.20 -6.57
C HIS A 66 5.11 -7.84 -6.28
N PHE A 67 5.66 -7.09 -5.32
CA PHE A 67 5.23 -5.73 -5.00
C PHE A 67 5.22 -4.81 -6.23
N THR A 68 6.35 -4.72 -6.94
CA THR A 68 6.50 -3.88 -8.13
C THR A 68 5.52 -4.27 -9.23
N ARG A 69 5.22 -5.58 -9.38
CA ARG A 69 4.22 -6.06 -10.35
C ARG A 69 2.81 -5.59 -10.01
N LEU A 70 2.42 -5.69 -8.73
CA LEU A 70 1.09 -5.27 -8.28
C LEU A 70 0.97 -3.74 -8.29
N PHE A 71 2.02 -3.04 -7.89
CA PHE A 71 2.08 -1.57 -7.90
C PHE A 71 1.86 -1.01 -9.31
N LYS A 72 2.44 -1.65 -10.35
CA LYS A 72 2.21 -1.32 -11.76
C LYS A 72 0.75 -1.39 -12.21
N GLN A 73 -0.09 -2.11 -11.48
CA GLN A 73 -1.49 -2.32 -11.84
C GLN A 73 -2.43 -1.34 -11.13
N LEU A 74 -1.94 -0.60 -10.13
CA LEU A 74 -2.72 0.36 -9.38
C LEU A 74 -3.24 1.48 -10.29
N GLN A 75 -4.50 1.85 -10.06
CA GLN A 75 -5.21 2.95 -10.70
C GLN A 75 -5.61 3.96 -9.61
N ASP A 76 -5.76 5.22 -9.98
CA ASP A 76 -6.20 6.34 -9.13
C ASP A 76 -7.50 6.07 -8.35
N THR A 77 -8.35 5.15 -8.83
CA THR A 77 -9.57 4.74 -8.12
C THR A 77 -9.38 3.64 -7.06
N ASP A 78 -8.19 3.05 -6.95
CA ASP A 78 -7.95 1.87 -6.09
C ASP A 78 -7.76 2.22 -4.60
N LEU A 79 -7.38 3.46 -4.26
CA LEU A 79 -7.25 3.93 -2.88
C LEU A 79 -8.43 4.83 -2.54
N GLY A 80 -9.36 4.32 -1.72
CA GLY A 80 -10.58 5.05 -1.39
C GLY A 80 -10.30 6.38 -0.69
N GLY A 81 -10.91 7.46 -1.17
CA GLY A 81 -10.89 8.76 -0.48
C GLY A 81 -9.61 9.58 -0.62
N ILE A 82 -8.62 9.09 -1.38
CA ILE A 82 -7.36 9.81 -1.65
C ILE A 82 -7.23 9.94 -3.17
N ASP A 83 -7.15 11.17 -3.68
CA ASP A 83 -6.77 11.39 -5.08
C ASP A 83 -5.26 11.20 -5.22
N PHE A 84 -4.85 10.20 -5.99
CA PHE A 84 -3.43 9.87 -6.17
C PHE A 84 -3.08 9.53 -7.61
N GLU A 85 -1.86 9.85 -7.99
CA GLU A 85 -1.25 9.40 -9.25
C GLU A 85 -0.12 8.42 -8.97
N VAL A 86 -0.11 7.31 -9.71
CA VAL A 86 0.90 6.26 -9.60
C VAL A 86 2.05 6.55 -10.53
N HIS A 87 3.25 6.67 -9.97
CA HIS A 87 4.47 6.90 -10.72
C HIS A 87 5.50 5.79 -10.50
N LEU A 88 5.97 5.22 -11.60
CA LEU A 88 7.07 4.28 -11.62
C LEU A 88 8.34 5.00 -12.04
N ILE A 89 9.27 5.15 -11.10
CA ILE A 89 10.50 5.90 -11.32
C ILE A 89 11.57 4.96 -11.87
N GLN A 90 12.21 5.27 -12.99
CA GLN A 90 13.30 4.43 -13.47
C GLN A 90 14.54 4.54 -12.56
N PRO A 91 15.39 3.51 -12.49
CA PRO A 91 16.67 3.61 -11.81
C PRO A 91 17.50 4.77 -12.37
N GLY A 92 17.95 5.67 -11.50
CA GLY A 92 18.63 6.92 -11.86
C GLY A 92 17.72 8.14 -11.96
N GLU A 93 16.40 7.98 -11.94
CA GLU A 93 15.42 9.06 -11.89
C GLU A 93 14.93 9.36 -10.47
N GLU A 94 15.46 8.71 -9.44
CA GLU A 94 15.02 8.89 -8.05
C GLU A 94 15.17 10.35 -7.59
N GLY A 95 16.18 11.06 -8.11
CA GLY A 95 16.41 12.50 -7.89
C GLY A 95 15.60 13.43 -8.79
N PHE A 96 14.93 12.91 -9.82
CA PHE A 96 14.06 13.67 -10.71
C PHE A 96 12.62 13.65 -10.18
N MET A 97 12.32 14.65 -9.36
CA MET A 97 10.94 15.03 -9.08
C MET A 97 10.40 15.86 -10.26
N PRO A 98 9.27 15.48 -10.88
CA PRO A 98 8.54 16.39 -11.76
C PRO A 98 8.33 17.72 -11.05
N SER A 99 8.47 18.84 -11.76
CA SER A 99 8.30 20.17 -11.15
C SER A 99 6.94 20.32 -10.47
N GLU A 100 5.91 19.73 -11.06
CA GLU A 100 4.54 19.68 -10.52
C GLU A 100 4.49 18.94 -9.19
N ALA A 101 5.20 17.82 -9.05
CA ALA A 101 5.25 17.05 -7.81
C ALA A 101 5.93 17.80 -6.65
N ARG A 102 6.69 18.89 -6.91
CA ARG A 102 7.34 19.70 -5.85
C ARG A 102 6.37 20.52 -5.04
N ASP A 103 5.27 20.94 -5.66
CA ASP A 103 4.22 21.72 -5.02
C ASP A 103 3.14 20.81 -4.40
N HIS A 104 3.29 19.49 -4.61
CA HIS A 104 2.38 18.45 -4.16
C HIS A 104 3.01 17.47 -3.17
N GLY A 105 2.16 16.67 -2.52
CA GLY A 105 2.60 15.58 -1.67
C GLY A 105 3.23 14.43 -2.45
N ILE A 106 4.39 13.95 -2.02
CA ILE A 106 5.00 12.75 -2.59
C ILE A 106 5.15 11.69 -1.53
N ILE A 107 4.79 10.46 -1.89
CA ILE A 107 5.03 9.26 -1.11
C ILE A 107 5.82 8.28 -1.96
N ASP A 108 7.09 8.07 -1.64
CA ASP A 108 7.83 6.92 -2.14
C ASP A 108 7.49 5.71 -1.26
N ILE A 109 6.96 4.66 -1.88
CA ILE A 109 6.54 3.43 -1.21
C ILE A 109 7.29 2.22 -1.73
N SER A 110 7.62 1.30 -0.82
CA SER A 110 8.20 0.01 -1.16
C SER A 110 7.66 -1.06 -0.22
N GLY A 111 7.75 -2.32 -0.62
CA GLY A 111 7.30 -3.39 0.26
C GLY A 111 7.50 -4.79 -0.30
N ALA A 112 7.06 -5.77 0.49
CA ALA A 112 7.14 -7.18 0.13
C ALA A 112 6.08 -8.00 0.85
N PHE A 113 5.34 -8.80 0.09
CA PHE A 113 4.45 -9.83 0.62
C PHE A 113 5.24 -11.07 1.04
N ARG A 114 4.87 -11.64 2.19
CA ARG A 114 5.37 -12.90 2.73
C ARG A 114 4.20 -13.68 3.35
N GLY A 115 3.47 -14.41 2.53
CA GLY A 115 2.28 -15.14 3.00
C GLY A 115 1.18 -14.18 3.45
N ASP A 116 0.72 -14.33 4.68
CA ASP A 116 -0.29 -13.46 5.31
C ASP A 116 0.27 -12.14 5.85
N ARG A 117 1.56 -11.86 5.61
CA ARG A 117 2.25 -10.64 6.04
C ARG A 117 2.67 -9.76 4.87
N MET A 118 2.66 -8.47 5.11
CA MET A 118 3.13 -7.44 4.18
C MET A 118 4.03 -6.46 4.94
N SER A 119 5.27 -6.29 4.51
CA SER A 119 6.10 -5.18 4.97
C SER A 119 5.95 -4.01 4.01
N ILE A 120 5.61 -2.82 4.51
CA ILE A 120 5.60 -1.57 3.75
C ILE A 120 6.59 -0.59 4.37
N THR A 121 7.38 0.07 3.55
CA THR A 121 8.17 1.24 3.92
C THR A 121 7.68 2.43 3.13
N LEU A 122 7.41 3.53 3.84
CA LEU A 122 6.94 4.80 3.31
C LEU A 122 7.96 5.90 3.60
N PHE A 123 8.27 6.68 2.56
CA PHE A 123 9.00 7.94 2.65
C PHE A 123 8.13 9.04 2.05
N ALA A 124 7.77 10.05 2.85
CA ALA A 124 6.96 11.16 2.35
C ALA A 124 7.69 12.51 2.45
N TRP A 125 7.47 13.34 1.44
CA TRP A 125 7.88 14.74 1.39
C TRP A 125 6.66 15.63 1.29
N PHE A 126 6.63 16.66 2.12
CA PHE A 126 5.52 17.58 2.22
C PHE A 126 5.92 18.94 1.61
N PRO A 127 5.12 19.49 0.68
CA PRO A 127 5.44 20.73 -0.01
C PRO A 127 5.44 21.93 0.95
N ASN A 128 4.57 21.93 1.94
CA ASN A 128 4.44 22.99 2.95
C ASN A 128 5.51 22.90 4.05
N ASN A 129 6.22 21.78 4.14
CA ASN A 129 7.23 21.54 5.17
C ASN A 129 8.39 20.68 4.63
N PRO A 130 9.25 21.25 3.76
CA PRO A 130 10.30 20.50 3.05
C PRO A 130 11.40 19.94 3.96
N ARG A 131 11.43 20.31 5.24
CA ARG A 131 12.34 19.76 6.26
C ARG A 131 11.77 18.53 6.95
N GLN A 132 10.44 18.38 6.97
CA GLN A 132 9.78 17.23 7.54
C GLN A 132 9.80 16.09 6.52
N LYS A 133 10.52 15.03 6.88
CA LYS A 133 10.54 13.78 6.14
C LYS A 133 9.90 12.72 7.01
N LEU A 134 8.80 12.16 6.55
CA LEU A 134 8.23 10.98 7.17
C LEU A 134 8.96 9.77 6.60
N SER A 135 9.53 8.93 7.45
CA SER A 135 10.23 7.71 7.06
C SER A 135 9.84 6.62 8.04
N LYS A 136 8.93 5.74 7.64
CA LYS A 136 8.36 4.72 8.52
C LYS A 136 8.25 3.39 7.79
N ALA A 137 8.37 2.31 8.55
CA ALA A 137 8.16 0.96 8.08
C ALA A 137 7.13 0.28 8.97
N TYR A 138 6.21 -0.43 8.34
CA TYR A 138 5.10 -1.11 8.97
C TYR A 138 5.07 -2.57 8.53
N VAL A 139 4.60 -3.42 9.43
CA VAL A 139 4.19 -4.78 9.10
C VAL A 139 2.68 -4.81 9.17
N LEU A 140 2.06 -5.39 8.14
CA LEU A 140 0.64 -5.62 8.09
C LEU A 140 0.36 -7.12 8.09
N GLU A 141 -0.69 -7.52 8.78
CA GLU A 141 -1.23 -8.87 8.76
C GLU A 141 -2.64 -8.86 8.17
N ARG A 142 -2.97 -9.93 7.45
CA ARG A 142 -4.33 -10.15 6.94
C ARG A 142 -5.26 -10.42 8.13
N TYR A 143 -6.33 -9.66 8.25
CA TYR A 143 -7.32 -9.78 9.32
C TYR A 143 -8.73 -9.72 8.74
N GLU A 144 -9.48 -10.81 8.93
CA GLU A 144 -10.85 -10.97 8.40
C GLU A 144 -10.91 -10.62 6.90
N ASP A 145 -11.57 -9.51 6.56
CA ASP A 145 -11.82 -9.04 5.20
C ASP A 145 -10.82 -7.96 4.72
N GLY A 146 -9.70 -7.78 5.42
CA GLY A 146 -8.72 -6.74 5.06
C GLY A 146 -7.30 -6.95 5.61
N TRP A 147 -6.56 -5.85 5.66
CA TRP A 147 -5.18 -5.78 6.14
C TRP A 147 -5.08 -4.77 7.27
N LYS A 148 -4.30 -5.09 8.31
CA LYS A 148 -4.08 -4.20 9.46
C LYS A 148 -2.61 -4.09 9.78
N VAL A 149 -2.17 -2.88 10.11
CA VAL A 149 -0.86 -2.65 10.73
C VAL A 149 -0.81 -3.37 12.07
N VAL A 150 0.27 -4.13 12.29
CA VAL A 150 0.57 -4.81 13.54
C VAL A 150 1.90 -4.25 14.08
N ASP A 151 1.82 -3.55 15.20
CA ASP A 151 2.99 -2.98 15.91
C ASP A 151 3.80 -4.06 16.66
#